data_AF-A0A8R1Z647-F1
#
_entry.id   AF-A0A8R1Z647-F1
#
_cell.length_a   1.000
_cell.length_b   1.000
_cell.length_c   1.000
_cell.angle_alpha   90.00
_cell.angle_beta   90.00
_cell.angle_gamma   90.00
#
_symmetry.space_group_name_H-M   'P 1'
#
loop_
_entity.id
_entity.type
_entity.pdbx_description
1 polymer ?
#
loop_
_entity_poly.entity_id
_entity_poly.type
_entity_poly.pdbx_seq_one_letter_code
_entity_poly.pdbx_strand_id
1 'polypeptide(L)'
;SMLLRTIGGLVRSGLSNGGRRGVRALSVQTGGDGKEDHGKKDVNPKEVLDEEILKAVDDVANELGGDKEKKKGLRTSLLSRLISHEKETFQSATVDHTSEMFSDPGVLAVLKEAAAPTKPLPNAIHDRKAKRGLVLLRKEVFYQAVQSGYSAEDAQRISMEAVEEAEKRVEEKRDGEIEKRKSGDIEKKVIMEKREEKEQKLFDMAYDLAQKMLYGDDAPEQKLAALASKVLEADPSFPSFFDTKTRLNIFKGDISQLETRRIGFWEEWEERAAKTWNQSIGPENAFEEQILWTKKGAQWPYPINNEYLLGQEEKVPFFEHIFVDRRLASSNLPKEETSLGRGSGSSYSVSKGLIDTDGPIAHFMHLVAVGLSKNPHMTVEKKQRHIDWFISFFNVEKQKLVHKLHEQEQAAAAAS
;
A
#
# COMPACT_ATOMS: atom_id res chain seq x y z
N SER A 1 0.59 27.45 47.28
CA SER A 1 0.81 28.54 46.30
C SER A 1 1.08 29.91 46.94
N MET A 2 1.67 29.98 48.15
CA MET A 2 1.99 31.26 48.82
C MET A 2 3.44 31.34 49.36
N LEU A 3 4.35 30.52 48.81
CA LEU A 3 5.79 30.53 49.10
C LEU A 3 6.67 30.69 47.84
N LEU A 4 6.06 30.96 46.68
CA LEU A 4 6.73 31.13 45.37
C LEU A 4 6.72 32.58 44.86
N ARG A 5 6.37 33.57 45.70
CA ARG A 5 6.32 34.99 45.31
C ARG A 5 7.36 35.89 46.00
N THR A 6 8.25 35.35 46.82
CA THR A 6 9.29 36.12 47.55
C THR A 6 10.72 35.89 47.05
N ILE A 7 10.95 35.03 46.05
CA ILE A 7 12.29 34.82 45.45
C ILE A 7 12.38 35.41 44.02
N GLY A 8 11.27 35.90 43.45
CA GLY A 8 11.22 36.51 42.12
C GLY A 8 11.71 37.97 42.02
N GLY A 9 12.31 38.53 43.07
CA GLY A 9 12.60 39.97 43.17
C GLY A 9 14.08 40.38 43.17
N LEU A 10 15.04 39.45 43.18
CA LEU A 10 16.44 39.80 43.48
C LEU A 10 17.53 39.34 42.49
N VAL A 11 17.16 38.97 41.25
CA VAL A 11 18.16 38.59 40.21
C VAL A 11 18.18 39.58 39.03
N ARG A 12 17.43 40.68 39.11
CA ARG A 12 17.34 41.68 38.02
C ARG A 12 18.11 42.97 38.34
N SER A 13 19.37 42.85 38.75
CA SER A 13 20.33 43.97 38.71
C SER A 13 21.75 43.49 39.03
N GLY A 14 22.60 43.38 38.00
CA GLY A 14 24.04 43.26 38.20
C GLY A 14 24.77 42.54 37.07
N LEU A 15 25.49 43.33 36.26
CA LEU A 15 26.68 42.94 35.45
C LEU A 15 26.34 42.13 34.19
N SER A 16 26.35 42.65 32.95
CA SER A 16 27.25 43.58 32.28
C SER A 16 28.74 43.21 32.39
N ASN A 17 29.28 42.81 31.23
CA ASN A 17 30.67 42.64 30.82
C ASN A 17 31.55 41.57 31.49
N GLY A 18 31.95 40.58 30.68
CA GLY A 18 33.26 39.95 30.82
C GLY A 18 33.32 38.47 30.46
N GLY A 19 33.78 38.15 29.24
CA GLY A 19 34.47 36.88 28.95
C GLY A 19 33.75 35.92 28.01
N ARG A 20 34.12 35.99 26.71
CA ARG A 20 34.04 34.85 25.79
C ARG A 20 34.63 33.61 26.47
N ARG A 21 33.83 32.56 26.69
CA ARG A 21 34.31 31.22 27.04
C ARG A 21 33.75 30.22 26.04
N GLY A 22 34.66 29.38 25.53
CA GLY A 22 34.53 28.63 24.29
C GLY A 22 33.45 27.57 24.30
N VAL A 23 32.83 27.43 23.13
CA VAL A 23 31.88 26.38 22.76
C VAL A 23 32.56 25.01 22.91
N ARG A 24 32.10 24.19 23.86
CA ARG A 24 32.42 22.75 23.88
C ARG A 24 31.45 22.05 22.92
N ALA A 25 32.00 21.45 21.87
CA ALA A 25 31.24 20.90 20.76
C ALA A 25 30.51 19.60 21.14
N LEU A 26 29.17 19.65 21.14
CA LEU A 26 28.32 18.46 21.00
C LEU A 26 28.24 18.13 19.50
N SER A 27 29.05 17.19 19.03
CA SER A 27 28.92 16.69 17.66
C SER A 27 27.70 15.77 17.56
N VAL A 28 26.74 16.19 16.73
CA VAL A 28 25.58 15.37 16.36
C VAL A 28 26.02 14.43 15.24
N GLN A 29 26.31 13.18 15.57
CA GLN A 29 26.33 12.09 14.58
C GLN A 29 24.90 11.64 14.33
N THR A 30 24.25 12.18 13.30
CA THR A 30 23.08 11.55 12.67
C THR A 30 23.57 10.46 11.73
N GLY A 31 23.69 9.24 12.25
CA GLY A 31 23.95 8.02 11.47
C GLY A 31 22.62 7.38 11.07
N GLY A 32 22.44 7.19 9.76
CA GLY A 32 21.33 6.42 9.19
C GLY A 32 21.46 4.92 9.46
N ASP A 33 20.32 4.25 9.42
CA ASP A 33 20.19 2.79 9.57
C ASP A 33 21.08 2.03 8.58
N GLY A 34 22.17 1.52 9.12
CA GLY A 34 22.99 0.46 8.56
C GLY A 34 23.42 -0.42 9.72
N LYS A 35 23.03 -1.70 9.68
CA LYS A 35 23.41 -2.72 10.65
C LYS A 35 24.94 -2.83 10.73
N GLU A 36 25.56 -2.18 11.70
CA GLU A 36 26.82 -2.62 12.31
C GLU A 36 26.80 -2.32 13.82
N ASP A 37 27.12 -3.37 14.59
CA ASP A 37 27.11 -3.42 16.05
C ASP A 37 28.31 -2.64 16.60
N HIS A 38 28.09 -1.38 16.98
CA HIS A 38 29.04 -0.60 17.77
C HIS A 38 28.35 -0.03 19.01
N GLY A 39 28.81 -0.49 20.17
CA GLY A 39 28.29 -0.11 21.48
C GLY A 39 28.21 1.41 21.66
N LYS A 40 27.07 1.87 22.17
CA LYS A 40 26.86 3.26 22.60
C LYS A 40 27.99 3.65 23.56
N LYS A 41 28.90 4.53 23.12
CA LYS A 41 29.84 5.20 24.02
C LYS A 41 29.02 6.17 24.88
N ASP A 42 28.89 5.87 26.16
CA ASP A 42 28.26 6.78 27.11
C ASP A 42 29.03 8.11 27.15
N VAL A 43 28.33 9.22 26.93
CA VAL A 43 28.90 10.56 26.91
C VAL A 43 29.43 10.88 28.32
N ASN A 44 30.67 11.33 28.41
CA ASN A 44 31.32 11.59 29.69
C ASN A 44 30.69 12.82 30.37
N PRO A 45 30.10 12.70 31.58
CA PRO A 45 29.37 13.80 32.22
C PRO A 45 30.20 15.07 32.45
N LYS A 46 31.52 14.95 32.59
CA LYS A 46 32.46 16.08 32.80
C LYS A 46 32.68 16.95 31.55
N GLU A 47 32.33 16.43 30.38
CA GLU A 47 32.50 17.15 29.11
C GLU A 47 31.29 18.03 28.81
N VAL A 48 30.11 17.62 29.30
CA VAL A 48 28.82 18.26 29.05
C VAL A 48 28.40 19.19 30.20
N LEU A 49 28.53 18.72 31.46
CA LEU A 49 28.08 19.44 32.66
C LEU A 49 29.24 20.18 33.35
N ASP A 50 28.97 21.39 33.83
CA ASP A 50 29.92 22.18 34.61
C ASP A 50 30.25 21.54 35.98
N GLU A 51 31.46 21.80 36.48
CA GLU A 51 31.94 21.21 37.74
C GLU A 51 31.08 21.58 38.96
N GLU A 52 30.43 22.75 38.93
CA GLU A 52 29.50 23.18 39.98
C GLU A 52 28.22 22.34 40.00
N ILE A 53 27.70 22.00 38.81
CA ILE A 53 26.50 21.18 38.65
C ILE A 53 26.80 19.74 39.08
N LEU A 54 27.98 19.22 38.73
CA LEU A 54 28.42 17.90 39.16
C LEU A 54 28.54 17.79 40.68
N LYS A 55 29.04 18.84 41.36
CA LYS A 55 29.07 18.90 42.83
C LYS A 55 27.66 18.92 43.43
N ALA A 56 26.76 19.73 42.86
CA ALA A 56 25.37 19.80 43.33
C ALA A 56 24.64 18.45 43.19
N VAL A 57 24.87 17.70 42.10
CA VAL A 57 24.32 16.35 41.91
C VAL A 57 24.86 15.38 42.98
N ASP A 58 26.12 15.54 43.38
CA ASP A 58 26.75 14.70 44.39
C ASP A 58 26.23 14.99 45.78
N ASP A 59 26.02 16.26 46.11
CA ASP A 59 25.44 16.70 47.38
C ASP A 59 23.99 16.21 47.51
N VAL A 60 23.18 16.36 46.46
CA VAL A 60 21.79 15.88 46.40
C VAL A 60 21.71 14.35 46.52
N ALA A 61 22.62 13.63 45.84
CA ALA A 61 22.69 12.18 45.94
C ALA A 61 23.13 11.73 47.36
N ASN A 62 23.94 12.54 48.05
CA ASN A 62 24.37 12.27 49.41
C ASN A 62 23.30 12.54 50.46
N GLU A 63 22.45 13.56 50.26
CA GLU A 63 21.32 13.90 51.14
C GLU A 63 20.13 12.95 50.99
N LEU A 64 19.79 12.56 49.75
CA LEU A 64 18.58 11.76 49.48
C LEU A 64 18.84 10.25 49.47
N GLY A 65 20.08 9.82 49.25
CA GLY A 65 20.42 8.41 49.19
C GLY A 65 20.76 7.82 50.56
N GLY A 66 20.21 6.64 50.86
CA GLY A 66 20.64 5.81 51.98
C GLY A 66 21.90 5.01 51.62
N ASP A 67 21.73 3.70 51.37
CA ASP A 67 22.82 2.77 51.05
C ASP A 67 23.72 3.22 49.89
N LYS A 68 25.00 2.82 49.93
CA LYS A 68 26.01 3.19 48.93
C LYS A 68 25.61 2.86 47.48
N GLU A 69 24.84 1.80 47.25
CA GLU A 69 24.38 1.42 45.91
C GLU A 69 23.23 2.31 45.41
N LYS A 70 22.29 2.67 46.29
CA LYS A 70 21.18 3.59 45.97
C LYS A 70 21.70 4.99 45.66
N LYS A 71 22.72 5.46 46.38
CA LYS A 71 23.43 6.73 46.08
C LYS A 71 24.02 6.74 44.67
N LYS A 72 24.71 5.66 44.29
CA LYS A 72 25.29 5.52 42.95
C LYS A 72 24.23 5.47 41.86
N GLY A 73 23.14 4.73 42.07
CA GLY A 73 22.02 4.64 41.13
C GLY A 73 21.26 5.97 40.95
N LEU A 74 21.05 6.71 42.04
CA LEU A 74 20.45 8.05 41.99
C LEU A 74 21.33 9.04 41.24
N ARG A 75 22.65 9.03 41.53
CA ARG A 75 23.62 9.87 40.82
C ARG A 75 23.62 9.60 39.32
N THR A 76 23.68 8.35 38.89
CA THR A 76 23.68 8.02 37.46
C THR A 76 22.36 8.42 36.78
N SER A 77 21.22 8.25 37.45
CA SER A 77 19.92 8.70 36.94
C SER A 77 19.77 10.21 36.87
N LEU A 78 20.36 10.97 37.80
CA LEU A 78 20.34 12.43 37.78
C LEU A 78 21.22 12.97 36.65
N LEU A 79 22.42 12.41 36.51
CA LEU A 79 23.34 12.78 35.42
C LEU A 79 22.72 12.50 34.04
N SER A 80 22.08 11.34 33.85
CA SER A 80 21.46 11.03 32.56
C SER A 80 20.31 11.99 32.19
N ARG A 81 19.49 12.39 33.17
CA ARG A 81 18.40 13.36 32.97
C ARG A 81 18.91 14.78 32.73
N LEU A 82 19.97 15.20 33.41
CA LEU A 82 20.56 16.51 33.17
C LEU A 82 21.19 16.58 31.77
N ILE A 83 21.93 15.54 31.37
CA ILE A 83 22.52 15.45 30.04
C ILE A 83 21.44 15.46 28.95
N SER A 84 20.31 14.76 29.15
CA SER A 84 19.22 14.82 28.17
C SER A 84 18.58 16.20 28.09
N HIS A 85 18.37 16.88 29.22
CA HIS A 85 17.78 18.21 29.23
C HIS A 85 18.70 19.25 28.57
N GLU A 86 20.00 19.21 28.84
CA GLU A 86 20.97 20.09 28.16
C GLU A 86 21.08 19.81 26.67
N LYS A 87 20.96 18.54 26.26
CA LYS A 87 20.91 18.18 24.84
C LYS A 87 19.68 18.76 24.15
N GLU A 88 18.52 18.70 24.80
CA GLU A 88 17.26 19.26 24.28
C GLU A 88 17.31 20.79 24.20
N THR A 89 17.84 21.48 25.22
CA THR A 89 18.00 22.95 25.18
C THR A 89 19.02 23.38 24.14
N PHE A 90 20.13 22.64 23.98
CA PHE A 90 21.11 22.89 22.93
C PHE A 90 20.53 22.67 21.52
N GLN A 91 19.77 21.59 21.31
CA GLN A 91 19.10 21.35 20.03
C GLN A 91 18.07 22.44 19.73
N SER A 92 17.26 22.85 20.72
CA SER A 92 16.31 23.94 20.54
C SER A 92 16.99 25.26 20.19
N ALA A 93 18.17 25.55 20.75
CA ALA A 93 18.91 26.78 20.48
C ALA A 93 19.72 26.73 19.17
N THR A 94 20.16 25.55 18.72
CA THR A 94 20.94 25.39 17.49
C THR A 94 20.09 25.26 16.24
N VAL A 95 18.85 24.79 16.34
CA VAL A 95 17.94 24.66 15.19
C VAL A 95 17.71 26.02 14.52
N ASP A 96 17.50 27.08 15.29
CA ASP A 96 17.27 28.42 14.75
C ASP A 96 18.54 28.97 14.07
N HIS A 97 19.71 28.84 14.71
CA HIS A 97 20.96 29.36 14.17
C HIS A 97 21.50 28.57 12.97
N THR A 98 21.26 27.25 12.94
CA THR A 98 21.63 26.42 11.78
C THR A 98 20.73 26.74 10.60
N SER A 99 19.44 26.98 10.80
CA SER A 99 18.53 27.39 9.73
C SER A 99 18.94 28.73 9.09
N GLU A 100 19.38 29.71 9.90
CA GLU A 100 19.91 30.98 9.39
C GLU A 100 21.23 30.78 8.63
N MET A 101 22.16 29.96 9.13
CA MET A 101 23.41 29.64 8.43
C MET A 101 23.18 28.93 7.09
N PHE A 102 22.20 28.02 7.00
CA PHE A 102 21.87 27.33 5.74
C PHE A 102 21.08 28.22 4.76
N SER A 103 20.51 29.33 5.24
CA SER A 103 19.89 30.34 4.39
C SER A 103 20.88 31.38 3.85
N ASP A 104 22.10 31.44 4.40
CA ASP A 104 23.13 32.37 3.96
C ASP A 104 23.59 32.00 2.53
N PRO A 105 23.47 32.93 1.56
CA PRO A 105 23.89 32.69 0.19
C PRO A 105 25.38 32.32 0.05
N GLY A 106 26.25 32.75 0.98
CA GLY A 106 27.66 32.36 0.99
C GLY A 106 27.88 30.89 1.37
N VAL A 107 27.13 30.41 2.36
CA VAL A 107 27.18 28.99 2.79
C VAL A 107 26.55 28.10 1.72
N LEU A 108 25.44 28.53 1.10
CA LEU A 108 24.84 27.83 -0.04
C LEU A 108 25.78 27.74 -1.25
N ALA A 109 26.59 28.75 -1.50
CA ALA A 109 27.60 28.71 -2.57
C ALA A 109 28.70 27.69 -2.28
N VAL A 110 29.23 27.67 -1.05
CA VAL A 110 30.24 26.69 -0.64
C VAL A 110 29.68 25.26 -0.61
N LEU A 111 28.42 25.08 -0.19
CA LEU A 111 27.75 23.78 -0.22
C LEU A 111 27.46 23.32 -1.66
N LYS A 112 27.12 24.23 -2.57
CA LYS A 112 27.00 23.92 -4.00
C LYS A 112 28.34 23.51 -4.61
N GLU A 113 29.44 24.14 -4.19
CA GLU A 113 30.79 23.80 -4.62
C GLU A 113 31.25 22.45 -4.05
N ALA A 114 30.94 22.16 -2.78
CA ALA A 114 31.19 20.87 -2.14
C ALA A 114 30.26 19.73 -2.64
N ALA A 115 29.12 20.07 -3.25
CA ALA A 115 28.22 19.13 -3.92
C ALA A 115 28.71 18.71 -5.32
N ALA A 116 29.90 19.15 -5.75
CA ALA A 116 30.58 18.55 -6.90
C ALA A 116 30.72 17.02 -6.68
N PRO A 117 30.37 16.19 -7.68
CA PRO A 117 30.13 14.77 -7.48
C PRO A 117 31.44 14.03 -7.25
N THR A 118 31.85 13.87 -5.99
CA THR A 118 32.99 13.03 -5.60
C THR A 118 32.55 11.67 -5.05
N LYS A 119 31.24 11.42 -4.95
CA LYS A 119 30.67 10.12 -4.58
C LYS A 119 29.81 9.57 -5.71
N PRO A 120 29.96 8.30 -6.09
CA PRO A 120 29.09 7.68 -7.09
C PRO A 120 27.64 7.82 -6.63
N LEU A 121 26.75 8.08 -7.59
CA LEU A 121 25.32 8.19 -7.32
C LEU A 121 24.84 6.93 -6.58
N PRO A 122 23.93 7.05 -5.61
CA PRO A 122 23.35 5.89 -4.95
C PRO A 122 22.75 4.90 -5.95
N ASN A 123 22.93 3.59 -5.72
CA ASN A 123 22.43 2.52 -6.60
C ASN A 123 20.93 2.69 -6.93
N ALA A 124 20.11 3.14 -5.97
CA ALA A 124 18.69 3.39 -6.19
C ALA A 124 18.40 4.48 -7.26
N ILE A 125 19.30 5.43 -7.47
CA ILE A 125 19.18 6.43 -8.54
C ILE A 125 19.56 5.82 -9.89
N HIS A 126 20.57 4.96 -9.92
CA HIS A 126 20.91 4.17 -11.11
C HIS A 126 19.76 3.27 -11.52
N ASP A 127 19.13 2.57 -10.58
CA ASP A 127 17.97 1.69 -10.86
C ASP A 127 16.79 2.48 -11.43
N ARG A 128 16.51 3.68 -10.89
CA ARG A 128 15.47 4.57 -11.43
C ARG A 128 15.82 5.09 -12.83
N LYS A 129 17.08 5.44 -13.07
CA LYS A 129 17.56 5.88 -14.40
C LYS A 129 17.47 4.74 -15.41
N ALA A 130 17.88 3.53 -15.03
CA ALA A 130 17.78 2.33 -15.85
C ALA A 130 16.32 2.01 -16.21
N LYS A 131 15.40 2.02 -15.23
CA LYS A 131 13.96 1.80 -15.47
C LYS A 131 13.36 2.84 -16.43
N ARG A 132 13.69 4.13 -16.26
CA ARG A 132 13.27 5.18 -17.20
C ARG A 132 13.84 4.99 -18.60
N GLY A 133 15.12 4.62 -18.69
CA GLY A 133 15.78 4.29 -19.95
C GLY A 133 15.11 3.11 -20.66
N LEU A 134 14.70 2.10 -19.90
CA LEU A 134 14.00 0.92 -20.41
C LEU A 134 12.62 1.28 -21.01
N VAL A 135 11.88 2.17 -20.37
CA VAL A 135 10.60 2.67 -20.88
C VAL A 135 10.78 3.46 -22.18
N LEU A 136 11.78 4.34 -22.24
CA LEU A 136 12.12 5.07 -23.47
C LEU A 136 12.53 4.12 -24.60
N LEU A 137 13.26 3.06 -24.27
CA LEU A 137 13.68 2.04 -25.22
C LEU A 137 12.47 1.27 -25.77
N ARG A 138 11.53 0.85 -24.90
CA ARG A 138 10.26 0.25 -25.33
C ARG A 138 9.51 1.15 -26.30
N LYS A 139 9.45 2.46 -26.02
CA LYS A 139 8.84 3.48 -26.88
C LYS A 139 9.48 3.56 -28.26
N GLU A 140 10.80 3.53 -28.32
CA GLU A 140 11.52 3.61 -29.60
C GLU A 140 11.30 2.35 -30.45
N VAL A 141 11.42 1.16 -29.85
CA VAL A 141 11.19 -0.13 -30.53
C VAL A 141 9.74 -0.22 -31.03
N PHE A 142 8.78 0.27 -30.25
CA PHE A 142 7.38 0.34 -30.66
C PHE A 142 7.17 1.23 -31.88
N TYR A 143 7.71 2.45 -31.90
CA TYR A 143 7.54 3.34 -33.05
C TYR A 143 8.11 2.73 -34.33
N GLN A 144 9.22 2.03 -34.22
CA GLN A 144 9.84 1.34 -35.35
C GLN A 144 9.03 0.11 -35.78
N ALA A 145 8.43 -0.62 -34.84
CA ALA A 145 7.48 -1.69 -35.16
C ALA A 145 6.24 -1.15 -35.90
N VAL A 146 5.68 -0.02 -35.46
CA VAL A 146 4.55 0.63 -36.15
C VAL A 146 4.97 1.11 -37.55
N GLN A 147 6.15 1.72 -37.70
CA GLN A 147 6.68 2.15 -39.00
C GLN A 147 6.95 0.98 -39.96
N SER A 148 7.30 -0.20 -39.44
CA SER A 148 7.51 -1.42 -40.23
C SER A 148 6.21 -2.17 -40.57
N GLY A 149 5.06 -1.66 -40.11
CA GLY A 149 3.72 -2.11 -40.50
C GLY A 149 3.03 -3.05 -39.53
N TYR A 150 3.55 -3.22 -38.30
CA TYR A 150 2.87 -4.01 -37.28
C TYR A 150 1.64 -3.27 -36.72
N SER A 151 0.62 -4.03 -36.32
CA SER A 151 -0.52 -3.50 -35.57
C SER A 151 -0.04 -2.90 -34.23
N ALA A 152 -0.76 -1.92 -33.68
CA ALA A 152 -0.41 -1.30 -32.40
C ALA A 152 -0.32 -2.32 -31.25
N GLU A 153 -1.18 -3.34 -31.25
CA GLU A 153 -1.16 -4.40 -30.22
C GLU A 153 0.05 -5.34 -30.37
N ASP A 154 0.35 -5.76 -31.60
CA ASP A 154 1.50 -6.61 -31.89
C ASP A 154 2.81 -5.86 -31.66
N ALA A 155 2.90 -4.59 -32.07
CA ALA A 155 4.03 -3.71 -31.82
C ALA A 155 4.29 -3.54 -30.30
N GLN A 156 3.22 -3.46 -29.49
CA GLN A 156 3.34 -3.41 -28.04
C GLN A 156 3.89 -4.73 -27.47
N ARG A 157 3.37 -5.89 -27.93
CA ARG A 157 3.88 -7.20 -27.49
C ARG A 157 5.36 -7.37 -27.85
N ILE A 158 5.71 -7.10 -29.11
CA ILE A 158 7.08 -7.24 -29.63
C ILE A 158 8.04 -6.32 -28.88
N SER A 159 7.67 -5.05 -28.68
CA SER A 159 8.51 -4.12 -27.92
C SER A 159 8.69 -4.57 -26.47
N MET A 160 7.64 -5.04 -25.79
CA MET A 160 7.79 -5.54 -24.42
C MET A 160 8.72 -6.77 -24.35
N GLU A 161 8.50 -7.76 -25.21
CA GLU A 161 9.31 -8.99 -25.26
C GLU A 161 10.78 -8.70 -25.62
N ALA A 162 11.01 -7.85 -26.63
CA ALA A 162 12.35 -7.47 -27.06
C ALA A 162 13.15 -6.76 -25.98
N VAL A 163 12.50 -5.88 -25.23
CA VAL A 163 13.17 -5.17 -24.15
C VAL A 163 13.43 -6.07 -22.94
N GLU A 164 12.49 -6.95 -22.60
CA GLU A 164 12.68 -7.91 -21.51
C GLU A 164 13.79 -8.92 -21.82
N GLU A 165 13.85 -9.42 -23.05
CA GLU A 165 14.92 -10.32 -23.50
C GLU A 165 16.28 -9.59 -23.54
N ALA A 166 16.30 -8.33 -24.02
CA ALA A 166 17.51 -7.52 -24.01
C ALA A 166 18.02 -7.28 -22.59
N GLU A 167 17.13 -6.96 -21.64
CA GLU A 167 17.47 -6.80 -20.22
C GLU A 167 18.08 -8.09 -19.65
N LYS A 168 17.42 -9.23 -19.81
CA LYS A 168 17.92 -10.54 -19.35
C LYS A 168 19.28 -10.87 -19.95
N ARG A 169 19.45 -10.69 -21.26
CA ARG A 169 20.72 -10.98 -21.95
C ARG A 169 21.85 -10.08 -21.46
N VAL A 170 21.54 -8.84 -21.09
CA VAL A 170 22.51 -7.91 -20.55
C VAL A 170 22.87 -8.26 -19.10
N GLU A 171 21.90 -8.66 -18.27
CA GLU A 171 22.13 -9.20 -16.92
C GLU A 171 22.97 -10.48 -16.96
N GLU A 172 22.66 -11.44 -17.83
CA GLU A 172 23.42 -12.66 -18.01
C GLU A 172 24.87 -12.40 -18.44
N LYS A 173 25.09 -11.41 -19.31
CA LYS A 173 26.45 -10.99 -19.68
C LYS A 173 27.19 -10.41 -18.49
N ARG A 174 26.54 -9.60 -17.67
CA ARG A 174 27.13 -9.05 -16.44
C ARG A 174 27.48 -10.16 -15.46
N ASP A 175 26.54 -11.05 -15.17
CA ASP A 175 26.75 -12.17 -14.23
C ASP A 175 27.82 -13.11 -14.78
N GLY A 176 27.80 -13.38 -16.08
CA GLY A 176 28.86 -14.11 -16.77
C GLY A 176 30.21 -13.41 -16.72
N GLU A 177 30.28 -12.09 -16.76
CA GLU A 177 31.53 -11.32 -16.63
C GLU A 177 32.03 -11.30 -15.18
N ILE A 178 31.12 -11.20 -14.19
CA ILE A 178 31.42 -11.32 -12.76
C ILE A 178 31.92 -12.74 -12.46
N GLU A 179 31.28 -13.76 -13.02
CA GLU A 179 31.71 -15.15 -12.89
C GLU A 179 33.00 -15.43 -13.67
N LYS A 180 33.22 -14.86 -14.87
CA LYS A 180 34.53 -14.90 -15.56
C LYS A 180 35.65 -14.21 -14.78
N ARG A 181 35.34 -13.13 -14.05
CA ARG A 181 36.27 -12.46 -13.13
C ARG A 181 36.59 -13.32 -11.90
N LYS A 182 35.70 -14.24 -11.51
CA LYS A 182 35.89 -15.18 -10.37
C LYS A 182 36.47 -16.54 -10.77
N SER A 183 36.13 -17.04 -11.94
CA SER A 183 36.59 -18.30 -12.53
C SER A 183 37.04 -18.02 -13.95
N GLY A 184 38.36 -18.12 -14.19
CA GLY A 184 38.93 -17.97 -15.51
C GLY A 184 38.25 -18.88 -16.51
N ASP A 185 37.62 -18.25 -17.51
CA ASP A 185 36.95 -18.81 -18.68
C ASP A 185 35.70 -19.67 -18.46
N ILE A 186 34.62 -19.29 -19.16
CA ILE A 186 33.72 -20.17 -19.93
C ILE A 186 32.95 -19.30 -20.94
N GLU A 187 32.99 -19.68 -22.21
CA GLU A 187 32.12 -19.17 -23.26
C GLU A 187 30.72 -19.82 -23.14
N LYS A 188 29.67 -18.99 -23.12
CA LYS A 188 28.29 -19.46 -23.28
C LYS A 188 27.76 -19.04 -24.66
N LYS A 189 27.27 -20.03 -25.41
CA LYS A 189 26.54 -19.85 -26.66
C LYS A 189 25.09 -19.46 -26.36
N VAL A 190 24.67 -18.30 -26.85
CA VAL A 190 23.26 -17.89 -26.89
C VAL A 190 22.59 -18.67 -28.02
N ILE A 191 21.49 -19.36 -27.71
CA ILE A 191 20.65 -20.03 -28.70
C ILE A 191 19.77 -18.94 -29.33
N MET A 192 19.96 -18.66 -30.62
CA MET A 192 19.11 -17.75 -31.37
C MET A 192 17.86 -18.51 -31.82
N GLU A 193 16.68 -18.15 -31.31
CA GLU A 193 15.42 -18.63 -31.87
C GLU A 193 15.20 -18.06 -33.27
N LYS A 194 14.68 -18.88 -34.19
CA LYS A 194 14.40 -18.46 -35.57
C LYS A 194 13.16 -17.57 -35.61
N ARG A 195 13.37 -16.25 -35.49
CA ARG A 195 12.35 -15.20 -35.71
C ARG A 195 12.39 -14.66 -37.14
N GLU A 196 11.37 -13.89 -37.52
CA GLU A 196 11.34 -13.18 -38.80
C GLU A 196 12.45 -12.11 -38.87
N GLU A 197 13.01 -11.85 -40.06
CA GLU A 197 14.16 -10.93 -40.23
C GLU A 197 13.87 -9.49 -39.76
N LYS A 198 12.60 -9.06 -39.83
CA LYS A 198 12.18 -7.73 -39.37
C LYS A 198 12.17 -7.64 -37.85
N GLU A 199 11.71 -8.69 -37.19
CA GLU A 199 11.71 -8.78 -35.74
C GLU A 199 13.14 -8.84 -35.21
N GLN A 200 14.01 -9.67 -35.81
CA GLN A 200 15.41 -9.76 -35.40
C GLN A 200 16.12 -8.40 -35.38
N LYS A 201 15.85 -7.54 -36.37
CA LYS A 201 16.41 -6.17 -36.40
C LYS A 201 15.93 -5.31 -35.22
N LEU A 202 14.67 -5.47 -34.81
CA LEU A 202 14.13 -4.78 -33.63
C LEU A 202 14.76 -5.31 -32.35
N PHE A 203 14.95 -6.63 -32.23
CA PHE A 203 15.63 -7.26 -31.10
C PHE A 203 17.11 -6.82 -30.99
N ASP A 204 17.84 -6.83 -32.10
CA ASP A 204 19.24 -6.38 -32.14
C ASP A 204 19.35 -4.90 -31.75
N MET A 205 18.42 -4.07 -32.23
CA MET A 205 18.40 -2.67 -31.85
C MET A 205 18.06 -2.46 -30.37
N ALA A 206 17.07 -3.21 -29.86
CA ALA A 206 16.71 -3.18 -28.44
C ALA A 206 17.91 -3.59 -27.57
N TYR A 207 18.67 -4.59 -28.00
CA TYR A 207 19.88 -5.05 -27.33
C TYR A 207 20.98 -3.98 -27.28
N ASP A 208 21.30 -3.37 -28.43
CA ASP A 208 22.33 -2.33 -28.53
C ASP A 208 21.98 -1.08 -27.71
N LEU A 209 20.70 -0.70 -27.70
CA LEU A 209 20.21 0.42 -26.90
C LEU A 209 20.19 0.07 -25.40
N ALA A 210 19.82 -1.16 -25.02
CA ALA A 210 19.78 -1.58 -23.62
C ALA A 210 21.18 -1.60 -23.02
N GLN A 211 22.16 -2.11 -23.77
CA GLN A 211 23.57 -2.07 -23.38
C GLN A 211 24.06 -0.64 -23.14
N LYS A 212 23.71 0.31 -24.02
CA LYS A 212 24.08 1.73 -23.89
C LYS A 212 23.38 2.42 -22.71
N MET A 213 22.12 2.09 -22.44
CA MET A 213 21.31 2.74 -21.41
C MET A 213 21.61 2.23 -20.00
N LEU A 214 21.91 0.94 -19.83
CA LEU A 214 22.20 0.37 -18.51
C LEU A 214 23.68 0.48 -18.12
N TYR A 215 24.62 0.55 -19.08
CA TYR A 215 26.07 0.45 -18.82
C TYR A 215 26.93 1.53 -19.48
N GLY A 216 26.32 2.55 -20.09
CA GLY A 216 27.07 3.71 -20.60
C GLY A 216 27.62 4.56 -19.46
N ASP A 217 28.83 4.25 -18.97
CA ASP A 217 29.54 5.02 -17.94
C ASP A 217 29.95 6.42 -18.43
N ASP A 218 30.11 6.62 -19.73
CA ASP A 218 30.52 7.91 -20.31
C ASP A 218 29.34 8.67 -20.93
N ALA A 219 28.66 9.43 -20.07
CA ALA A 219 27.76 10.54 -20.36
C ALA A 219 26.35 10.23 -20.94
N PRO A 220 25.31 10.40 -20.10
CA PRO A 220 23.98 10.70 -20.60
C PRO A 220 23.32 11.91 -19.91
N GLU A 221 23.97 12.67 -19.03
CA GLU A 221 23.30 13.86 -18.45
C GLU A 221 23.04 14.92 -19.53
N GLN A 222 24.01 15.16 -20.41
CA GLN A 222 23.84 16.12 -21.51
C GLN A 222 23.01 15.57 -22.68
N LYS A 223 22.98 14.25 -22.92
CA LYS A 223 22.19 13.62 -24.00
C LYS A 223 20.74 13.38 -23.59
N LEU A 224 20.46 12.95 -22.36
CA LEU A 224 19.09 12.89 -21.83
C LEU A 224 18.52 14.29 -21.56
N ALA A 225 19.33 15.28 -21.15
CA ALA A 225 18.88 16.68 -21.08
C ALA A 225 18.71 17.33 -22.46
N ALA A 226 19.38 16.83 -23.51
CA ALA A 226 19.14 17.24 -24.89
C ALA A 226 17.93 16.52 -25.52
N LEU A 227 17.60 15.31 -25.06
CA LEU A 227 16.41 14.53 -25.44
C LEU A 227 15.16 14.91 -24.63
N ALA A 228 15.32 15.41 -23.40
CA ALA A 228 14.31 16.19 -22.72
C ALA A 228 14.05 17.38 -23.63
N SER A 229 12.92 17.32 -24.35
CA SER A 229 12.54 18.30 -25.35
C SER A 229 12.88 19.69 -24.85
N LYS A 230 13.90 20.34 -25.45
CA LYS A 230 14.11 21.77 -25.23
C LYS A 230 12.76 22.41 -25.49
N VAL A 231 12.16 22.97 -24.45
CA VAL A 231 10.91 23.72 -24.59
C VAL A 231 11.30 24.91 -25.45
N LEU A 232 11.07 24.78 -26.75
CA LEU A 232 11.25 25.87 -27.69
C LEU A 232 10.12 26.84 -27.37
N GLU A 233 10.45 27.92 -26.67
CA GLU A 233 9.52 29.01 -26.49
C GLU A 233 9.18 29.57 -27.88
N ALA A 234 7.89 29.49 -28.23
CA ALA A 234 7.43 29.94 -29.53
C ALA A 234 7.68 31.45 -29.66
N ASP A 235 8.40 31.84 -30.72
CA ASP A 235 8.69 33.25 -30.99
C ASP A 235 7.38 34.01 -31.30
N PRO A 236 6.97 34.98 -30.46
CA PRO A 236 5.70 35.71 -30.62
C PRO A 236 5.60 36.52 -31.91
N SER A 237 6.73 36.74 -32.59
CA SER A 237 6.81 37.51 -33.83
C SER A 237 6.24 36.73 -35.04
N PHE A 238 6.20 35.40 -34.97
CA PHE A 238 5.66 34.60 -36.05
C PHE A 238 4.12 34.55 -35.99
N PRO A 239 3.42 34.86 -37.10
CA PRO A 239 1.97 34.76 -37.14
C PRO A 239 1.54 33.31 -36.93
N SER A 240 0.53 33.10 -36.08
CA SER A 240 -0.05 31.78 -35.83
C SER A 240 -0.55 31.16 -37.14
N PHE A 241 -0.19 29.91 -37.39
CA PHE A 241 -0.66 29.14 -38.54
C PHE A 241 -2.19 29.09 -38.65
N PHE A 242 -2.87 29.20 -37.51
CA PHE A 242 -4.34 29.16 -37.42
C PHE A 242 -5.02 30.49 -37.75
N ASP A 243 -4.30 31.60 -37.81
CA ASP A 243 -4.86 32.95 -38.07
C ASP A 243 -4.93 33.29 -39.58
N THR A 244 -5.02 32.24 -40.41
CA THR A 244 -5.08 32.37 -41.85
C THR A 244 -6.50 32.71 -42.30
N LYS A 245 -6.64 33.75 -43.14
CA LYS A 245 -7.93 34.20 -43.69
C LYS A 245 -8.61 33.17 -44.59
N THR A 246 -7.87 32.16 -45.04
CA THR A 246 -8.33 31.12 -45.95
C THR A 246 -8.46 29.80 -45.20
N ARG A 247 -9.71 29.41 -44.88
CA ARG A 247 -10.03 28.08 -44.38
C ARG A 247 -11.10 27.43 -45.25
N LEU A 248 -11.08 26.10 -45.31
CA LEU A 248 -12.08 25.28 -45.99
C LEU A 248 -13.39 25.35 -45.17
N ASN A 249 -14.17 26.42 -45.35
CA ASN A 249 -15.45 26.68 -44.69
C ASN A 249 -16.57 25.71 -45.15
N ILE A 250 -16.29 24.41 -45.19
CA ILE A 250 -17.18 23.35 -45.68
C ILE A 250 -18.19 22.97 -44.58
N PHE A 251 -17.71 22.82 -43.35
CA PHE A 251 -18.55 22.49 -42.20
C PHE A 251 -19.12 23.78 -41.60
N LYS A 252 -20.41 24.03 -41.84
CA LYS A 252 -21.17 25.16 -41.29
C LYS A 252 -22.34 24.60 -40.50
N GLY A 253 -22.28 24.66 -39.16
CA GLY A 253 -23.35 24.19 -38.28
C GLY A 253 -22.90 24.03 -36.83
N ASP A 254 -23.87 24.02 -35.92
CA ASP A 254 -23.63 23.80 -34.49
C ASP A 254 -23.38 22.31 -34.22
N ILE A 255 -22.14 21.99 -33.84
CA ILE A 255 -21.62 20.63 -33.63
C ILE A 255 -22.45 19.85 -32.59
N SER A 256 -23.12 20.56 -31.68
CA SER A 256 -23.92 20.01 -30.58
C SER A 256 -25.18 19.26 -31.01
N GLN A 257 -25.63 19.40 -32.26
CA GLN A 257 -26.85 18.76 -32.77
C GLN A 257 -26.59 17.46 -33.54
N LEU A 258 -25.33 17.07 -33.69
CA LEU A 258 -24.97 15.87 -34.45
C LEU A 258 -25.04 14.63 -33.55
N GLU A 259 -25.98 13.73 -33.85
CA GLU A 259 -26.02 12.40 -33.23
C GLU A 259 -24.91 11.50 -33.78
N THR A 260 -23.96 11.12 -32.93
CA THR A 260 -22.94 10.13 -33.30
C THR A 260 -23.52 8.72 -33.26
N ARG A 261 -24.08 8.27 -34.39
CA ARG A 261 -24.37 6.83 -34.58
C ARG A 261 -23.06 6.09 -34.81
N ARG A 262 -22.55 5.46 -33.75
CA ARG A 262 -21.36 4.61 -33.81
C ARG A 262 -21.73 3.18 -33.44
N ILE A 263 -21.02 2.24 -34.05
CA ILE A 263 -21.13 0.82 -33.74
C ILE A 263 -20.20 0.55 -32.55
N GLY A 264 -20.71 -0.03 -31.47
CA GLY A 264 -19.95 -0.23 -30.23
C GLY A 264 -18.62 -0.98 -30.42
N PHE A 265 -18.56 -1.94 -31.34
CA PHE A 265 -17.32 -2.65 -31.67
C PHE A 265 -16.18 -1.72 -32.10
N TRP A 266 -16.46 -0.79 -33.02
CA TRP A 266 -15.43 0.14 -33.52
C TRP A 266 -15.05 1.18 -32.49
N GLU A 267 -15.97 1.57 -31.62
CA GLU A 267 -15.69 2.47 -30.50
C GLU A 267 -14.77 1.80 -29.47
N GLU A 268 -15.07 0.56 -29.06
CA GLU A 268 -14.19 -0.21 -28.18
C GLU A 268 -12.82 -0.45 -28.81
N TRP A 269 -12.76 -0.65 -30.13
CA TRP A 269 -11.52 -0.81 -30.88
C TRP A 269 -10.70 0.48 -30.92
N GLU A 270 -11.32 1.61 -31.26
CA GLU A 270 -10.69 2.93 -31.25
C GLU A 270 -10.23 3.32 -29.84
N GLU A 271 -11.05 3.05 -28.81
CA GLU A 271 -10.70 3.32 -27.43
C GLU A 271 -9.53 2.44 -26.98
N ARG A 272 -9.50 1.17 -27.38
CA ARG A 272 -8.36 0.27 -27.11
C ARG A 272 -7.10 0.77 -27.81
N ALA A 273 -7.17 1.13 -29.09
CA ALA A 273 -6.03 1.68 -29.83
C ALA A 273 -5.52 3.00 -29.21
N ALA A 274 -6.43 3.89 -28.81
CA ALA A 274 -6.09 5.13 -28.13
C ALA A 274 -5.48 4.86 -26.74
N LYS A 275 -5.99 3.88 -25.99
CA LYS A 275 -5.40 3.42 -24.71
C LYS A 275 -3.99 2.88 -24.93
N THR A 276 -3.77 2.03 -25.94
CA THR A 276 -2.44 1.51 -26.28
C THR A 276 -1.47 2.62 -26.69
N TRP A 277 -1.95 3.66 -27.38
CA TRP A 277 -1.12 4.79 -27.78
C TRP A 277 -0.80 5.75 -26.62
N ASN A 278 -1.76 5.96 -25.72
CA ASN A 278 -1.63 6.87 -24.58
C ASN A 278 -0.92 6.24 -23.38
N GLN A 279 -1.21 4.97 -23.08
CA GLN A 279 -0.49 4.18 -22.09
C GLN A 279 0.77 3.64 -22.77
N SER A 280 1.85 4.41 -22.67
CA SER A 280 3.15 4.13 -23.27
C SER A 280 3.71 2.76 -22.92
N ILE A 281 3.36 1.69 -23.64
CA ILE A 281 4.06 0.39 -23.74
C ILE A 281 4.46 -0.25 -22.39
N GLY A 282 3.80 0.15 -21.30
CA GLY A 282 4.10 -0.30 -19.94
C GLY A 282 4.06 0.84 -18.92
N PRO A 283 4.16 0.49 -17.64
CA PRO A 283 4.14 1.47 -16.57
C PRO A 283 5.45 2.27 -16.52
N GLU A 284 5.34 3.60 -16.44
CA GLU A 284 6.50 4.50 -16.35
C GLU A 284 7.08 4.54 -14.93
N ASN A 285 6.26 4.20 -13.94
CA ASN A 285 6.58 4.31 -12.52
C ASN A 285 6.07 3.10 -11.72
N ALA A 286 6.72 2.82 -10.59
CA ALA A 286 6.32 1.75 -9.68
C ALA A 286 4.90 1.94 -9.11
N PHE A 287 4.43 3.17 -8.95
CA PHE A 287 3.04 3.41 -8.54
C PHE A 287 2.05 3.02 -9.65
N GLU A 288 2.41 3.21 -10.92
CA GLU A 288 1.58 2.80 -12.03
C GLU A 288 1.53 1.27 -12.15
N GLU A 289 2.67 0.59 -11.93
CA GLU A 289 2.72 -0.87 -11.78
C GLU A 289 1.75 -1.35 -10.70
N GLN A 290 1.79 -0.75 -9.51
CA GLN A 290 0.88 -1.09 -8.41
C GLN A 290 -0.58 -0.83 -8.79
N ILE A 291 -0.89 0.31 -9.43
CA ILE A 291 -2.25 0.60 -9.91
C ILE A 291 -2.70 -0.46 -10.93
N LEU A 292 -1.84 -0.86 -11.86
CA LEU A 292 -2.13 -1.93 -12.82
C LEU A 292 -2.35 -3.26 -12.11
N TRP A 293 -1.55 -3.59 -11.09
CA TRP A 293 -1.72 -4.80 -10.30
C TRP A 293 -3.01 -4.79 -9.48
N THR A 294 -3.39 -3.66 -8.89
CA THR A 294 -4.68 -3.49 -8.20
C THR A 294 -5.85 -3.64 -9.17
N LYS A 295 -5.79 -3.01 -10.35
CA LYS A 295 -6.82 -3.17 -11.41
C LYS A 295 -6.94 -4.60 -11.91
N LYS A 296 -5.81 -5.31 -12.03
CA LYS A 296 -5.76 -6.73 -12.40
C LYS A 296 -6.18 -7.67 -11.25
N GLY A 297 -6.33 -7.18 -10.03
CA GLY A 297 -6.64 -7.98 -8.84
C GLY A 297 -5.44 -8.79 -8.30
N ALA A 298 -4.22 -8.55 -8.78
CA ALA A 298 -3.01 -9.17 -8.26
C ALA A 298 -2.56 -8.56 -6.93
N GLN A 299 -2.86 -7.27 -6.72
CA GLN A 299 -2.60 -6.55 -5.47
C GLN A 299 -3.89 -6.30 -4.72
N TRP A 300 -3.83 -6.39 -3.39
CA TRP A 300 -4.97 -6.12 -2.50
C TRP A 300 -5.38 -4.65 -2.59
N PRO A 301 -6.68 -4.34 -2.64
CA PRO A 301 -7.14 -2.97 -2.53
C PRO A 301 -6.91 -2.44 -1.11
N TYR A 302 -6.66 -1.14 -1.01
CA TYR A 302 -6.50 -0.44 0.25
C TYR A 302 -7.68 0.50 0.50
N PRO A 303 -8.11 0.69 1.77
CA PRO A 303 -7.61 0.04 2.98
C PRO A 303 -7.90 -1.47 3.03
N ILE A 304 -7.02 -2.24 3.69
CA ILE A 304 -7.15 -3.70 3.76
C ILE A 304 -8.48 -4.05 4.45
N ASN A 305 -9.35 -4.74 3.72
CA ASN A 305 -10.58 -5.32 4.24
C ASN A 305 -10.46 -6.84 4.26
N ASN A 306 -10.58 -7.45 5.44
CA ASN A 306 -10.51 -8.91 5.60
C ASN A 306 -11.69 -9.64 4.93
N GLU A 307 -12.79 -8.92 4.65
CA GLU A 307 -13.98 -9.42 3.97
C GLU A 307 -13.94 -9.15 2.46
N TYR A 308 -12.81 -8.66 1.92
CA TYR A 308 -12.67 -8.48 0.47
C TYR A 308 -12.79 -9.82 -0.25
N LEU A 309 -13.65 -9.88 -1.28
CA LEU A 309 -14.00 -11.11 -2.01
C LEU A 309 -14.73 -12.18 -1.18
N LEU A 310 -15.48 -11.78 -0.15
CA LEU A 310 -16.41 -12.66 0.59
C LEU A 310 -17.47 -13.31 -0.33
N GLY A 311 -17.68 -12.75 -1.53
CA GLY A 311 -18.47 -13.35 -2.60
C GLY A 311 -19.94 -12.94 -2.53
N GLN A 312 -20.85 -13.90 -2.72
CA GLN A 312 -22.29 -13.62 -2.74
C GLN A 312 -22.84 -13.29 -1.33
N GLU A 313 -22.22 -13.82 -0.27
CA GLU A 313 -22.66 -13.61 1.11
C GLU A 313 -22.47 -12.15 1.57
N GLU A 314 -21.59 -11.37 0.95
CA GLU A 314 -21.43 -9.93 1.26
C GLU A 314 -22.74 -9.15 1.04
N LYS A 315 -23.55 -9.59 0.07
CA LYS A 315 -24.83 -8.97 -0.25
C LYS A 315 -25.98 -9.50 0.62
N VAL A 316 -25.74 -10.57 1.38
CA VAL A 316 -26.76 -11.23 2.17
C VAL A 316 -26.90 -10.50 3.51
N PRO A 317 -28.10 -10.00 3.84
CA PRO A 317 -28.31 -9.33 5.11
C PRO A 317 -28.39 -10.33 6.27
N PHE A 318 -27.99 -9.89 7.47
CA PHE A 318 -27.89 -10.74 8.66
C PHE A 318 -29.17 -11.51 9.00
N PHE A 319 -30.34 -10.94 8.71
CA PHE A 319 -31.64 -11.52 9.06
C PHE A 319 -31.93 -12.83 8.31
N GLU A 320 -31.29 -13.08 7.16
CA GLU A 320 -31.41 -14.35 6.44
C GLU A 320 -30.60 -15.47 7.10
N HIS A 321 -29.48 -15.13 7.77
CA HIS A 321 -28.72 -16.10 8.57
C HIS A 321 -29.37 -16.37 9.93
N ILE A 322 -30.05 -15.39 10.53
CA ILE A 322 -30.64 -15.51 11.87
C ILE A 322 -32.05 -16.09 11.83
N PHE A 323 -32.95 -15.55 11.00
CA PHE A 323 -34.37 -15.94 10.98
C PHE A 323 -34.63 -17.06 9.98
N VAL A 324 -33.99 -18.19 10.25
CA VAL A 324 -34.13 -19.44 9.51
C VAL A 324 -35.56 -20.02 9.63
N ASP A 325 -36.24 -19.72 10.72
CA ASP A 325 -37.60 -20.20 11.04
C ASP A 325 -38.66 -19.83 9.99
N ARG A 326 -38.46 -18.74 9.23
CA ARG A 326 -39.39 -18.32 8.18
C ARG A 326 -39.58 -19.42 7.11
N ARG A 327 -38.54 -20.20 6.83
CA ARG A 327 -38.60 -21.33 5.88
C ARG A 327 -39.35 -22.52 6.48
N LEU A 328 -39.17 -22.80 7.77
CA LEU A 328 -39.90 -23.84 8.49
C LEU A 328 -41.41 -23.57 8.53
N ALA A 329 -41.81 -22.31 8.67
CA ALA A 329 -43.22 -21.90 8.63
C ALA A 329 -43.89 -22.15 7.27
N SER A 330 -43.10 -22.16 6.18
CA SER A 330 -43.59 -22.40 4.81
C SER A 330 -43.62 -23.87 4.41
N SER A 331 -42.91 -24.75 5.13
CA SER A 331 -42.90 -26.17 4.87
C SER A 331 -44.06 -26.87 5.58
N ASN A 332 -44.65 -27.87 4.92
CA ASN A 332 -45.76 -28.70 5.42
C ASN A 332 -45.33 -29.66 6.55
N LEU A 333 -44.65 -29.16 7.58
CA LEU A 333 -44.50 -29.92 8.83
C LEU A 333 -45.83 -29.89 9.59
N PRO A 334 -46.19 -30.98 10.30
CA PRO A 334 -47.45 -31.06 11.01
C PRO A 334 -47.55 -29.92 12.03
N LYS A 335 -48.58 -29.08 11.84
CA LYS A 335 -49.13 -28.25 12.90
C LYS A 335 -50.19 -29.14 13.53
N GLU A 336 -50.02 -29.54 14.79
CA GLU A 336 -51.07 -30.31 15.44
C GLU A 336 -52.35 -29.47 15.47
N GLU A 337 -53.39 -29.91 14.75
CA GLU A 337 -54.72 -29.35 14.90
C GLU A 337 -55.25 -29.79 16.27
N THR A 338 -55.12 -28.93 17.28
CA THR A 338 -55.82 -29.13 18.54
C THR A 338 -57.32 -29.07 18.27
N SER A 339 -57.93 -30.24 18.15
CA SER A 339 -59.37 -30.43 18.08
C SER A 339 -60.00 -30.16 19.45
N LEU A 340 -60.08 -28.90 19.84
CA LEU A 340 -60.98 -28.46 20.91
C LEU A 340 -61.78 -27.24 20.43
N GLY A 341 -63.06 -27.49 20.16
CA GLY A 341 -64.01 -26.44 19.82
C GLY A 341 -64.15 -25.44 20.97
N ARG A 342 -64.02 -24.14 20.67
CA ARG A 342 -64.67 -23.07 21.43
C ARG A 342 -64.86 -21.84 20.56
N GLY A 343 -66.08 -21.30 20.60
CA GLY A 343 -66.58 -20.34 19.63
C GLY A 343 -66.12 -18.88 19.82
N SER A 344 -66.37 -18.13 18.74
CA SER A 344 -66.81 -16.72 18.69
C SER A 344 -66.37 -15.79 19.84
N GLY A 345 -65.46 -14.87 19.53
CA GLY A 345 -65.21 -13.67 20.34
C GLY A 345 -64.04 -12.84 19.79
N SER A 346 -64.35 -11.64 19.30
CA SER A 346 -63.44 -10.66 18.69
C SER A 346 -62.25 -10.23 19.57
N SER A 347 -61.08 -10.05 18.95
CA SER A 347 -60.28 -8.80 18.90
C SER A 347 -58.77 -9.06 18.92
N TYR A 348 -58.06 -8.28 18.09
CA TYR A 348 -56.60 -8.22 17.90
C TYR A 348 -55.96 -9.43 17.21
N SER A 349 -55.53 -9.21 15.96
CA SER A 349 -54.69 -10.12 15.18
C SER A 349 -53.31 -10.23 15.83
N VAL A 350 -53.19 -11.13 16.81
CA VAL A 350 -51.90 -11.64 17.27
C VAL A 350 -51.22 -12.28 16.07
N SER A 351 -49.97 -11.87 15.84
CA SER A 351 -49.08 -12.33 14.79
C SER A 351 -49.09 -13.84 14.65
N LYS A 352 -49.81 -14.31 13.62
CA LYS A 352 -49.83 -15.66 13.07
C LYS A 352 -48.46 -15.97 12.45
N GLY A 353 -47.48 -16.24 13.30
CA GLY A 353 -46.07 -16.37 12.88
C GLY A 353 -45.18 -17.13 13.85
N LEU A 354 -45.78 -17.95 14.72
CA LEU A 354 -45.02 -18.87 15.56
C LEU A 354 -45.43 -20.28 15.16
N ILE A 355 -44.46 -21.11 14.81
CA ILE A 355 -44.64 -22.55 14.65
C ILE A 355 -45.27 -23.00 15.96
N ASP A 356 -46.49 -23.54 15.93
CA ASP A 356 -47.09 -24.14 17.13
C ASP A 356 -46.08 -25.16 17.66
N THR A 357 -45.56 -24.91 18.86
CA THR A 357 -44.45 -25.64 19.50
C THR A 357 -44.86 -27.03 19.98
N ASP A 358 -46.01 -27.50 19.52
CA ASP A 358 -46.69 -28.66 20.04
C ASP A 358 -46.37 -29.83 19.12
N GLY A 359 -45.23 -30.47 19.43
CA GLY A 359 -44.75 -31.68 18.77
C GLY A 359 -43.24 -31.89 18.91
N PRO A 360 -42.77 -33.13 19.13
CA PRO A 360 -41.34 -33.42 19.31
C PRO A 360 -40.48 -33.04 18.09
N ILE A 361 -41.05 -33.12 16.89
CA ILE A 361 -40.37 -32.77 15.62
C ILE A 361 -40.22 -31.24 15.49
N ALA A 362 -41.24 -30.46 15.87
CA ALA A 362 -41.18 -29.00 15.83
C ALA A 362 -40.12 -28.47 16.82
N HIS A 363 -40.07 -29.04 18.03
CA HIS A 363 -39.04 -28.71 19.02
C HIS A 363 -37.62 -29.02 18.51
N PHE A 364 -37.42 -30.21 17.92
CA PHE A 364 -36.15 -30.58 17.30
C PHE A 364 -35.74 -29.62 16.17
N MET A 365 -36.67 -29.31 15.26
CA MET A 365 -36.39 -28.41 14.13
C MET A 365 -36.08 -26.98 14.59
N HIS A 366 -36.70 -26.51 15.67
CA HIS A 366 -36.35 -25.24 16.29
C HIS A 366 -34.91 -25.24 16.84
N LEU A 367 -34.49 -26.29 17.53
CA LEU A 367 -33.10 -26.43 17.99
C LEU A 367 -32.11 -26.46 16.82
N VAL A 368 -32.46 -27.15 15.73
CA VAL A 368 -31.68 -27.14 14.49
C VAL A 368 -31.59 -25.71 13.94
N ALA A 369 -32.69 -24.98 13.83
CA ALA A 369 -32.70 -23.60 13.35
C ALA A 369 -31.85 -22.66 14.23
N VAL A 370 -31.92 -22.79 15.56
CA VAL A 370 -31.09 -22.06 16.52
C VAL A 370 -29.60 -22.43 16.39
N GLY A 371 -29.29 -23.70 16.12
CA GLY A 371 -27.91 -24.13 15.84
C GLY A 371 -27.38 -23.56 14.53
N LEU A 372 -28.20 -23.54 13.47
CA LEU A 372 -27.86 -22.98 12.18
C LEU A 372 -27.70 -21.45 12.24
N SER A 373 -28.48 -20.75 13.04
CA SER A 373 -28.39 -19.29 13.15
C SER A 373 -27.09 -18.84 13.82
N LYS A 374 -26.62 -19.60 14.81
CA LYS A 374 -25.36 -19.34 15.52
C LYS A 374 -24.10 -19.71 14.74
N ASN A 375 -24.23 -20.27 13.52
CA ASN A 375 -23.09 -20.70 12.71
C ASN A 375 -22.63 -19.58 11.74
N PRO A 376 -21.41 -19.01 11.90
CA PRO A 376 -20.84 -18.01 11.01
C PRO A 376 -20.16 -18.61 9.77
N HIS A 377 -19.81 -19.90 9.79
CA HIS A 377 -19.02 -20.55 8.75
C HIS A 377 -19.87 -21.17 7.63
N MET A 378 -21.17 -20.86 7.61
CA MET A 378 -22.10 -21.48 6.69
C MET A 378 -22.94 -20.45 5.94
N THR A 379 -22.92 -20.57 4.61
CA THR A 379 -23.71 -19.74 3.70
C THR A 379 -25.20 -19.93 3.93
N VAL A 380 -26.00 -18.92 3.60
CA VAL A 380 -27.46 -19.03 3.67
C VAL A 380 -27.97 -20.17 2.81
N GLU A 381 -27.43 -20.36 1.60
CA GLU A 381 -27.81 -21.49 0.74
C GLU A 381 -27.57 -22.84 1.41
N LYS A 382 -26.43 -23.01 2.08
CA LYS A 382 -26.10 -24.28 2.74
C LYS A 382 -26.99 -24.51 3.96
N LYS A 383 -27.33 -23.46 4.71
CA LYS A 383 -28.34 -23.52 5.79
C LYS A 383 -29.69 -23.97 5.24
N GLN A 384 -30.11 -23.40 4.12
CA GLN A 384 -31.39 -23.75 3.48
C GLN A 384 -31.41 -25.21 3.01
N ARG A 385 -30.39 -25.66 2.27
CA ARG A 385 -30.29 -27.06 1.82
C ARG A 385 -30.32 -28.06 2.99
N HIS A 386 -29.75 -27.69 4.14
CA HIS A 386 -29.77 -28.53 5.33
C HIS A 386 -31.18 -28.69 5.91
N ILE A 387 -32.02 -27.66 5.81
CA ILE A 387 -33.41 -27.69 6.26
C ILE A 387 -34.27 -28.46 5.26
N ASP A 388 -34.06 -28.24 3.96
CA ASP A 388 -34.74 -28.99 2.90
C ASP A 388 -34.46 -30.49 3.02
N TRP A 389 -33.23 -30.85 3.41
CA TRP A 389 -32.89 -32.23 3.73
C TRP A 389 -33.71 -32.77 4.91
N PHE A 390 -33.86 -32.04 6.01
CA PHE A 390 -34.70 -32.48 7.13
C PHE A 390 -36.18 -32.60 6.75
N ILE A 391 -36.70 -31.69 5.93
CA ILE A 391 -38.08 -31.74 5.44
C ILE A 391 -38.30 -33.03 4.64
N SER A 392 -37.37 -33.38 3.73
CA SER A 392 -37.44 -34.63 2.98
C SER A 392 -37.11 -35.88 3.82
N PHE A 393 -36.36 -35.73 4.91
CA PHE A 393 -36.05 -36.83 5.81
C PHE A 393 -37.29 -37.24 6.62
N PHE A 394 -38.01 -36.25 7.17
CA PHE A 394 -39.26 -36.45 7.92
C PHE A 394 -40.46 -36.68 7.00
N ASN A 395 -40.37 -37.71 6.16
CA ASN A 395 -41.50 -38.23 5.40
C ASN A 395 -42.64 -38.68 6.33
N VAL A 396 -43.85 -38.77 5.79
CA VAL A 396 -45.09 -39.16 6.51
C VAL A 396 -44.90 -40.44 7.35
N GLU A 397 -44.17 -41.42 6.84
CA GLU A 397 -43.89 -42.68 7.56
C GLU A 397 -43.04 -42.47 8.82
N LYS A 398 -41.99 -41.64 8.72
CA LYS A 398 -41.11 -41.34 9.86
C LYS A 398 -41.80 -40.45 10.87
N GLN A 399 -42.63 -39.51 10.43
CA GLN A 399 -43.45 -38.70 11.34
C GLN A 399 -44.38 -39.59 12.18
N LYS A 400 -45.05 -40.58 11.56
CA LYS A 400 -45.88 -41.57 12.27
C LYS A 400 -45.09 -42.41 13.26
N LEU A 401 -43.87 -42.82 12.90
CA LEU A 401 -43.01 -43.60 13.78
C LEU A 401 -42.56 -42.78 14.99
N VAL A 402 -42.16 -41.52 14.79
CA VAL A 402 -41.77 -40.61 15.88
C VAL A 402 -42.94 -40.36 16.83
N HIS A 403 -44.15 -40.17 16.31
CA HIS A 403 -45.35 -39.99 17.15
C HIS A 403 -45.61 -41.22 18.03
N LYS A 404 -45.56 -42.44 17.47
CA LYS A 404 -45.72 -43.68 18.23
C LYS A 404 -44.68 -43.84 19.33
N LEU A 405 -43.41 -43.53 19.04
CA LEU A 405 -42.35 -43.62 20.03
C LEU A 405 -42.53 -42.59 21.14
N HIS A 406 -42.98 -41.37 20.79
CA HIS A 406 -43.25 -40.33 21.76
C HIS A 406 -44.42 -40.68 22.69
N GLU A 407 -45.50 -41.25 22.16
CA GLU A 407 -46.61 -41.77 22.97
C GLU A 407 -46.15 -42.88 23.93
N GLN A 408 -45.31 -43.81 23.45
CA GLN A 408 -44.75 -44.88 24.27
C GLN A 408 -43.86 -44.33 25.39
N GLU A 409 -43.05 -43.33 25.10
CA GLU A 409 -42.19 -42.66 26.08
C GLU A 409 -43.02 -41.91 27.13
N GLN A 410 -44.03 -41.16 26.72
CA GLN A 410 -44.94 -40.48 27.65
C GLN A 410 -45.71 -41.48 28.53
N ALA A 411 -46.18 -42.59 27.96
CA ALA A 411 -46.84 -43.65 28.71
C ALA A 411 -45.90 -44.35 29.71
N ALA A 412 -44.63 -44.56 29.34
CA ALA A 412 -43.62 -45.12 30.22
C ALA A 412 -43.24 -44.14 31.36
N ALA A 413 -43.10 -42.84 31.05
CA ALA A 413 -42.82 -41.80 32.03
C ALA A 413 -43.99 -41.56 32.99
N ALA A 414 -45.24 -41.76 32.55
CA ALA A 414 -46.42 -41.68 33.42
C ALA A 414 -46.62 -42.94 34.29
N ALA A 415 -45.98 -44.06 33.93
CA ALA A 415 -46.03 -45.31 34.67
C ALA A 415 -44.90 -45.47 35.69
N SER A 416 -43.87 -44.61 35.66
CA SER A 416 -42.82 -44.49 36.69
C SER A 416 -43.14 -43.36 37.65
#